data_AF-A0AAU8SL42-F1
#
_entry.id   AF-A0AAU8SL42-F1
#
_cell.length_a   1.000
_cell.length_b   1.000
_cell.length_c   1.000
_cell.angle_alpha   90.00
_cell.angle_beta   90.00
_cell.angle_gamma   90.00
#
_symmetry.space_group_name_H-M   'P 1'
#
loop_
_entity.id
_entity.type
_entity.pdbx_description
1 polymer ?
#
loop_
_entity_poly.entity_id
_entity_poly.type
_entity_poly.pdbx_seq_one_letter_code
_entity_poly.pdbx_strand_id
1 'polypeptide(L)'
;MKWSSRDGASRKPLPDYLEGEVRIDLPADGDCPDCSGQLKPLGEDVAEQLEYVRAHFRVIGHRRPKLACACFDRIVQAAAPSRPIDRGIPGPALLAHIAVSKFAYHLPLHLQAVMYAREGVEIDPGAMRYWMGGIAALLAPLVDAVRRYALAGEKVRSDDTPLPVLAPGNCRATTGRL
;
A
#
# COMPACT_ATOMS: atom_id res chain seq x y z
N MET A 1 16.59 -12.09 8.36
CA MET A 1 15.87 -13.02 9.27
C MET A 1 14.78 -13.66 8.41
N LYS A 2 14.78 -14.98 8.21
CA LYS A 2 13.97 -15.65 7.18
C LYS A 2 12.49 -15.68 7.57
N TRP A 3 11.62 -15.17 6.71
CA TRP A 3 10.17 -15.16 6.88
C TRP A 3 9.59 -16.47 6.31
N SER A 4 8.77 -17.17 7.11
CA SER A 4 8.18 -18.47 6.74
C SER A 4 6.96 -18.27 5.84
N SER A 5 7.06 -18.65 4.56
CA SER A 5 5.94 -18.66 3.61
C SER A 5 5.13 -19.94 3.75
N ARG A 6 3.80 -19.83 3.91
CA ARG A 6 2.89 -20.99 3.74
C ARG A 6 2.56 -21.21 2.26
N ASP A 7 2.55 -22.48 1.85
CA ASP A 7 2.29 -22.94 0.49
C ASP A 7 0.85 -22.70 0.04
N GLY A 8 0.69 -21.80 -0.93
CA GLY A 8 -0.55 -21.59 -1.68
C GLY A 8 -0.33 -20.43 -2.65
N ALA A 9 -0.33 -20.71 -3.96
CA ALA A 9 -0.02 -19.77 -5.06
C ALA A 9 0.80 -18.55 -4.59
N SER A 10 2.00 -18.84 -4.08
CA SER A 10 2.68 -17.91 -3.18
C SER A 10 3.18 -16.70 -3.97
N ARG A 11 2.87 -15.51 -3.46
CA ARG A 11 3.54 -14.28 -3.88
C ARG A 11 5.05 -14.52 -3.71
N LYS A 12 5.85 -14.09 -4.69
CA LYS A 12 7.32 -14.13 -4.51
C LYS A 12 7.66 -13.43 -3.20
N PRO A 13 8.41 -14.08 -2.30
CA PRO A 13 8.78 -13.47 -1.03
C PRO A 13 9.61 -12.21 -1.30
N LEU A 14 9.50 -11.22 -0.42
CA LEU A 14 10.36 -10.05 -0.50
C LEU A 14 11.82 -10.46 -0.25
N PRO A 15 12.80 -9.79 -0.87
CA PRO A 15 14.19 -10.17 -0.72
C PRO A 15 14.70 -10.03 0.72
N ASP A 16 15.42 -11.04 1.21
CA ASP A 16 15.92 -11.11 2.60
C ASP A 16 16.99 -10.05 2.94
N TYR A 17 17.63 -9.44 1.93
CA TYR A 17 18.67 -8.43 2.13
C TYR A 17 18.11 -7.03 2.40
N LEU A 18 16.81 -6.81 2.18
CA LEU A 18 16.19 -5.53 2.47
C LEU A 18 16.19 -5.27 3.97
N GLU A 19 16.39 -4.01 4.36
CA GLU A 19 16.28 -3.61 5.75
C GLU A 19 14.87 -3.95 6.28
N GLY A 20 14.82 -4.70 7.38
CA GLY A 20 13.57 -5.13 8.00
C GLY A 20 13.33 -4.41 9.31
N GLU A 21 12.20 -3.72 9.44
CA GLU A 21 11.67 -3.28 10.74
C GLU A 21 10.56 -4.23 11.18
N VAL A 22 10.66 -4.74 12.41
CA VAL A 22 9.61 -5.55 13.02
C VAL A 22 8.75 -4.67 13.92
N ARG A 23 7.45 -4.65 13.66
CA ARG A 23 6.44 -4.03 14.52
C ARG A 23 5.64 -5.11 15.19
N ILE A 24 5.56 -5.08 16.52
CA ILE A 24 4.75 -6.00 17.30
C ILE A 24 3.52 -5.24 17.76
N ASP A 25 2.37 -5.61 17.20
CA ASP A 25 1.08 -5.01 17.54
C ASP A 25 0.45 -5.85 18.67
N LEU A 26 0.49 -5.32 19.89
CA LEU A 26 -0.13 -5.93 21.05
C LEU A 26 -1.58 -5.48 21.20
N PRO A 27 -2.47 -6.33 21.75
CA PRO A 27 -3.81 -5.89 22.14
C PRO A 27 -3.73 -4.69 23.11
N ALA A 28 -4.77 -3.84 23.08
CA ALA A 28 -4.82 -2.64 23.93
C ALA A 28 -4.73 -2.98 25.42
N ASP A 29 -5.38 -4.08 25.83
CA ASP A 29 -5.36 -4.59 27.19
C ASP A 29 -4.60 -5.93 27.25
N GLY A 30 -3.79 -6.10 28.29
CA GLY A 30 -3.05 -7.34 28.55
C GLY A 30 -3.90 -8.46 29.16
N ASP A 31 -5.12 -8.13 29.57
CA ASP A 31 -6.01 -9.01 30.32
C ASP A 31 -7.21 -9.46 29.48
N CYS A 32 -7.80 -10.59 29.88
CA CYS A 32 -9.00 -11.10 29.24
C CYS A 32 -10.17 -10.11 29.43
N PRO A 33 -10.88 -9.71 28.36
CA PRO A 33 -12.01 -8.79 28.48
C PRO A 33 -13.20 -9.37 29.27
N ASP A 34 -13.29 -10.70 29.35
CA ASP A 34 -14.42 -11.37 30.01
C ASP A 34 -14.14 -11.72 31.49
N CYS A 35 -12.87 -11.90 31.87
CA CYS A 35 -12.51 -12.41 33.21
C CYS A 35 -11.35 -11.69 33.89
N SER A 36 -10.77 -10.69 33.24
CA SER A 36 -9.60 -9.92 33.70
C SER A 36 -8.39 -10.79 34.10
N GLY A 37 -8.36 -12.04 33.62
CA GLY A 37 -7.27 -12.97 33.88
C GLY A 37 -6.14 -12.80 32.86
N GLN A 38 -4.93 -13.21 33.25
CA GLN A 38 -3.74 -13.12 32.43
C GLN A 38 -3.86 -13.99 31.16
N LEU A 39 -3.56 -13.38 30.01
CA LEU A 39 -3.59 -14.07 28.72
C LEU A 39 -2.25 -14.78 28.42
N LYS A 40 -2.31 -15.94 27.76
CA LYS A 40 -1.13 -16.73 27.36
C LYS A 40 -0.93 -16.67 25.84
N PRO A 41 0.33 -16.66 25.34
CA PRO A 41 0.58 -16.68 23.90
C PRO A 41 0.11 -18.00 23.28
N LEU A 42 -0.66 -17.92 22.20
CA LEU A 42 -1.17 -19.06 21.44
C LEU A 42 -0.47 -19.22 20.08
N GLY A 43 -0.18 -18.10 19.42
CA GLY A 43 0.46 -18.06 18.11
C GLY A 43 0.60 -16.64 17.61
N GLU A 44 0.99 -16.46 16.36
CA GLU A 44 1.10 -15.12 15.77
C GLU A 44 0.68 -15.11 14.31
N ASP A 45 0.08 -13.98 13.90
CA ASP A 45 -0.06 -13.66 12.48
C ASP A 45 1.06 -12.70 12.08
N VAL A 46 1.67 -12.97 10.94
CA VAL A 46 2.75 -12.16 10.39
C VAL A 46 2.32 -11.63 9.04
N ALA A 47 2.52 -10.35 8.82
CA ALA A 47 2.20 -9.71 7.55
C ALA A 47 3.29 -8.71 7.16
N GLU A 48 3.79 -8.85 5.94
CA GLU A 48 4.81 -7.95 5.39
C GLU A 48 4.17 -6.77 4.65
N GLN A 49 4.92 -5.67 4.60
CA GLN A 49 4.62 -4.45 3.88
C GLN A 49 5.93 -3.87 3.33
N LEU A 50 5.93 -3.47 2.06
CA LEU A 50 7.08 -2.89 1.39
C LEU A 50 6.98 -1.36 1.40
N GLU A 51 7.99 -0.68 1.92
CA GLU A 51 8.11 0.77 1.96
C GLU A 51 9.28 1.26 1.12
N TYR A 52 9.20 2.54 0.73
CA TYR A 52 10.30 3.25 0.08
C TYR A 52 10.73 4.42 0.96
N VAL A 53 11.95 4.39 1.47
CA VAL A 53 12.47 5.39 2.41
C VAL A 53 13.81 5.89 1.89
N ARG A 54 13.98 7.20 1.72
CA ARG A 54 15.28 7.83 1.36
C ARG A 54 16.06 7.07 0.27
N ALA A 55 15.39 6.81 -0.85
CA ALA A 55 15.96 6.14 -2.03
C ALA A 55 16.32 4.65 -1.89
N HIS A 56 15.80 3.93 -0.89
CA HIS A 56 15.92 2.48 -0.82
C HIS A 56 14.62 1.81 -0.36
N PHE A 57 14.53 0.50 -0.63
CA PHE A 57 13.43 -0.34 -0.19
C PHE A 57 13.65 -0.86 1.23
N ARG A 58 12.55 -0.93 1.97
CA ARG A 58 12.52 -1.45 3.33
C ARG A 58 11.29 -2.33 3.51
N VAL A 59 11.42 -3.41 4.27
CA VAL A 59 10.30 -4.26 4.66
C VAL A 59 9.86 -3.89 6.08
N ILE A 60 8.57 -3.65 6.27
CA ILE A 60 7.93 -3.58 7.59
C ILE A 60 7.17 -4.88 7.80
N GLY A 61 7.62 -5.68 8.76
CA GLY A 61 6.94 -6.88 9.18
C GLY A 61 6.08 -6.60 10.41
N HIS A 62 4.77 -6.73 10.26
CA HIS A 62 3.81 -6.62 11.35
C HIS A 62 3.58 -8.01 11.97
N ARG A 63 3.86 -8.15 13.25
CA ARG A 63 3.60 -9.34 14.05
C ARG A 63 2.46 -9.04 15.00
N ARG A 64 1.40 -9.84 14.92
CA ARG A 64 0.20 -9.73 15.75
C ARG A 64 0.04 -11.00 16.60
N PRO A 65 0.58 -11.02 17.83
CA PRO A 65 0.43 -12.14 18.74
C PRO A 65 -1.04 -12.41 19.05
N LYS A 66 -1.43 -13.68 18.95
CA LYS A 66 -2.71 -14.20 19.43
C LYS A 66 -2.51 -14.65 20.86
N LEU A 67 -3.28 -14.07 21.76
CA LEU A 67 -3.28 -14.42 23.16
C LEU A 67 -4.58 -15.17 23.49
N ALA A 68 -4.51 -16.18 24.33
CA ALA A 68 -5.66 -16.99 24.72
C ALA A 68 -5.88 -16.93 26.23
N CYS A 69 -7.15 -16.82 26.62
CA CYS A 69 -7.59 -16.97 28.00
C CYS A 69 -7.86 -18.44 28.30
N ALA A 70 -7.33 -18.95 29.42
CA ALA A 70 -7.58 -20.33 29.85
C ALA A 70 -8.95 -20.54 30.52
N CYS A 71 -9.64 -19.48 30.94
CA CYS A 71 -10.89 -19.58 31.69
C CYS A 71 -12.13 -19.62 30.79
N PHE A 72 -12.10 -18.98 29.62
CA PHE A 72 -13.27 -18.77 28.75
C PHE A 72 -13.01 -19.11 27.28
N ASP A 73 -11.87 -19.74 26.95
CA ASP A 73 -11.43 -20.05 25.59
C ASP A 73 -11.45 -18.84 24.62
N ARG A 74 -11.35 -17.63 25.16
CA ARG A 74 -11.31 -16.39 24.38
C ARG A 74 -9.93 -16.18 23.78
N ILE A 75 -9.87 -15.91 22.48
CA ILE A 75 -8.66 -15.45 21.78
C ILE A 75 -8.74 -13.93 21.61
N VAL A 76 -7.70 -13.23 22.05
CA VAL A 76 -7.52 -11.78 21.95
C VAL A 76 -6.32 -11.51 21.05
N GLN A 77 -6.48 -10.57 20.12
CA GLN A 77 -5.43 -10.17 19.18
C GLN A 77 -5.61 -8.69 18.85
N ALA A 78 -4.50 -7.96 18.66
CA ALA A 78 -4.55 -6.58 18.16
C ALA A 78 -5.26 -6.52 16.80
N ALA A 79 -5.98 -5.43 16.49
CA ALA A 79 -6.53 -5.23 15.15
C ALA A 79 -5.41 -5.23 14.09
N ALA A 80 -5.73 -5.65 12.87
CA ALA A 80 -4.76 -5.55 11.78
C ALA A 80 -4.49 -4.07 11.48
N PRO A 81 -3.22 -3.66 11.27
CA PRO A 81 -2.90 -2.29 10.93
C PRO A 81 -3.59 -1.93 9.61
N SER A 82 -4.16 -0.72 9.56
CA SER A 82 -4.80 -0.20 8.35
C SER A 82 -3.76 -0.11 7.23
N ARG A 83 -4.13 -0.56 6.04
CA ARG A 83 -3.31 -0.45 4.83
C ARG A 83 -4.02 0.46 3.83
N PRO A 84 -3.30 1.28 3.05
CA PRO A 84 -3.93 2.08 2.00
C PRO A 84 -4.64 1.22 0.95
N ILE A 85 -4.04 0.07 0.59
CA ILE A 85 -4.61 -0.90 -0.34
C ILE A 85 -4.84 -2.22 0.39
N ASP A 86 -6.10 -2.67 0.40
CA ASP A 86 -6.48 -3.92 1.05
C ASP A 86 -5.72 -5.12 0.48
N ARG A 87 -5.16 -5.94 1.39
CA ARG A 87 -4.33 -7.12 1.07
C ARG A 87 -3.12 -6.83 0.17
N GLY A 88 -2.82 -5.55 -0.06
CA GLY A 88 -1.67 -5.08 -0.80
C GLY A 88 -0.40 -5.23 0.03
N ILE A 89 0.72 -5.43 -0.67
CA ILE A 89 2.06 -5.30 -0.09
C ILE A 89 2.54 -3.85 0.06
N PRO A 90 2.12 -2.83 -0.74
CA PRO A 90 2.79 -1.55 -0.71
C PRO A 90 2.32 -0.73 0.49
N GLY A 91 3.28 -0.12 1.17
CA GLY A 91 3.00 0.88 2.17
C GLY A 91 2.75 2.27 1.57
N PRO A 92 2.26 3.21 2.38
CA PRO A 92 1.95 4.57 1.93
C PRO A 92 3.15 5.29 1.30
N ALA A 93 4.38 5.09 1.78
CA ALA A 93 5.54 5.80 1.23
C ALA A 93 5.91 5.26 -0.15
N LEU A 94 5.83 3.94 -0.35
CA LEU A 94 6.01 3.34 -1.67
C LEU A 94 4.93 3.80 -2.66
N LEU A 95 3.67 3.83 -2.24
CA LEU A 95 2.57 4.32 -3.06
C LEU A 95 2.76 5.78 -3.47
N ALA A 96 3.14 6.64 -2.53
CA ALA A 96 3.45 8.03 -2.80
C ALA A 96 4.63 8.16 -3.78
N HIS A 97 5.71 7.39 -3.59
CA HIS A 97 6.85 7.39 -4.48
C HIS A 97 6.46 7.00 -5.92
N ILE A 98 5.72 5.89 -6.10
CA ILE A 98 5.27 5.43 -7.42
C ILE A 98 4.41 6.50 -8.12
N ALA A 99 3.48 7.12 -7.39
CA ALA A 99 2.60 8.15 -7.93
C ALA A 99 3.37 9.41 -8.35
N VAL A 100 4.25 9.91 -7.48
CA VAL A 100 5.07 11.10 -7.76
C VAL A 100 6.01 10.83 -8.93
N SER A 101 6.71 9.69 -8.93
CA SER A 101 7.56 9.26 -10.04
C SER A 101 6.80 9.22 -11.37
N LYS A 102 5.56 8.71 -11.36
CA LYS A 102 4.73 8.63 -12.56
C LYS A 102 4.26 10.00 -13.05
N PHE A 103 3.73 10.83 -12.17
CA PHE A 103 2.97 12.03 -12.57
C PHE A 103 3.80 13.31 -12.51
N ALA A 104 4.67 13.47 -11.51
CA ALA A 104 5.53 14.65 -11.39
C ALA A 104 6.82 14.54 -12.22
N TYR A 105 7.36 13.32 -12.33
CA TYR A 105 8.62 13.07 -13.05
C TYR A 105 8.43 12.31 -14.37
N HIS A 106 7.18 12.09 -14.79
CA HIS A 106 6.83 11.42 -16.06
C HIS A 106 7.49 10.04 -16.26
N LEU A 107 7.86 9.34 -15.19
CA LEU A 107 8.51 8.03 -15.27
C LEU A 107 7.43 6.93 -15.41
N PRO A 108 7.30 6.27 -16.58
CA PRO A 108 6.28 5.26 -16.80
C PRO A 108 6.46 4.06 -15.86
N LEU A 109 5.34 3.43 -15.46
CA LEU A 109 5.35 2.34 -14.48
C LEU A 109 6.23 1.16 -14.88
N HIS A 110 6.38 0.87 -16.18
CA HIS A 110 7.25 -0.21 -16.64
C HIS A 110 8.74 0.12 -16.43
N LEU A 111 9.14 1.39 -16.59
CA LEU A 111 10.52 1.81 -16.29
C LEU A 111 10.78 1.80 -14.79
N GLN A 112 9.80 2.21 -13.98
CA GLN A 112 9.87 2.05 -12.53
C GLN A 112 10.08 0.58 -12.14
N ALA A 113 9.30 -0.35 -12.72
CA ALA A 113 9.48 -1.79 -12.48
C ALA A 113 10.89 -2.27 -12.79
N VAL A 114 11.46 -1.84 -13.92
CA VAL A 114 12.84 -2.19 -14.32
C VAL A 114 13.86 -1.60 -13.34
N MET A 115 13.66 -0.38 -12.86
CA MET A 115 14.53 0.24 -11.85
C MET A 115 14.48 -0.53 -10.53
N TYR A 116 13.29 -0.85 -10.04
CA TYR A 116 13.12 -1.62 -8.80
C TYR A 116 13.72 -3.03 -8.92
N ALA A 117 13.58 -3.67 -10.07
CA ALA A 117 14.18 -4.98 -10.32
C ALA A 117 15.72 -4.93 -10.29
N ARG A 118 16.36 -3.81 -10.67
CA ARG A 118 17.82 -3.62 -10.53
C ARG A 118 18.24 -3.47 -9.07
N GLU A 119 17.36 -2.94 -8.24
CA GLU A 119 17.50 -2.93 -6.77
C GLU A 119 17.07 -4.27 -6.15
N GLY A 120 16.74 -5.27 -6.99
CA GLY A 120 16.35 -6.63 -6.63
C GLY A 120 14.92 -6.77 -6.10
N VAL A 121 14.07 -5.75 -6.30
CA VAL A 121 12.65 -5.74 -5.93
C VAL A 121 11.79 -5.87 -7.18
N GLU A 122 11.28 -7.07 -7.44
CA GLU A 122 10.39 -7.31 -8.58
C GLU A 122 8.95 -6.88 -8.27
N ILE A 123 8.45 -5.87 -9.00
CA ILE A 123 7.06 -5.42 -8.91
C ILE A 123 6.42 -5.50 -10.29
N ASP A 124 5.31 -6.24 -10.39
CA ASP A 124 4.54 -6.33 -11.62
C ASP A 124 3.92 -4.96 -11.99
N PRO A 125 4.11 -4.46 -13.23
CA PRO A 125 3.47 -3.23 -13.68
C PRO A 125 1.94 -3.23 -13.61
N GLY A 126 1.30 -4.41 -13.70
CA GLY A 126 -0.14 -4.57 -13.51
C GLY A 126 -0.57 -4.33 -12.06
N ALA A 127 0.19 -4.85 -11.09
CA ALA A 127 -0.01 -4.54 -9.68
C ALA A 127 0.11 -3.02 -9.41
N MET A 128 1.14 -2.36 -9.98
CA MET A 128 1.27 -0.91 -9.85
C MET A 128 0.08 -0.16 -10.46
N ARG A 129 -0.41 -0.55 -11.64
CA ARG A 129 -1.62 0.04 -12.24
C ARG A 129 -2.84 -0.11 -11.34
N TYR A 130 -3.03 -1.29 -10.75
CA TYR A 130 -4.10 -1.53 -9.78
C TYR A 130 -3.97 -0.59 -8.56
N TRP A 131 -2.76 -0.45 -8.02
CA TRP A 131 -2.51 0.48 -6.91
C TRP A 131 -2.78 1.94 -7.28
N MET A 132 -2.49 2.36 -8.52
CA MET A 132 -2.84 3.71 -8.99
C MET A 132 -4.34 3.98 -8.95
N GLY A 133 -5.18 2.98 -9.27
CA GLY A 133 -6.62 3.09 -9.09
C GLY A 133 -7.01 3.29 -7.63
N GLY A 134 -6.38 2.54 -6.71
CA GLY A 134 -6.61 2.70 -5.28
C GLY A 134 -6.16 4.06 -4.74
N ILE A 135 -4.99 4.57 -5.15
CA ILE A 135 -4.55 5.92 -4.79
C ILE A 135 -5.54 6.97 -5.30
N ALA A 136 -6.02 6.85 -6.53
CA ALA A 136 -7.00 7.78 -7.08
C ALA A 136 -8.29 7.82 -6.24
N ALA A 137 -8.78 6.65 -5.79
CA ALA A 137 -9.93 6.57 -4.89
C ALA A 137 -9.66 7.21 -3.52
N LEU A 138 -8.49 6.94 -2.92
CA LEU A 138 -8.10 7.52 -1.62
C LEU A 138 -7.95 9.05 -1.68
N LEU A 139 -7.52 9.59 -2.82
CA LEU A 139 -7.32 11.04 -3.00
C LEU A 139 -8.60 11.78 -3.40
N ALA A 140 -9.70 11.08 -3.70
CA ALA A 140 -10.95 11.71 -4.13
C ALA A 140 -11.44 12.84 -3.18
N PRO A 141 -11.43 12.68 -1.84
CA PRO A 141 -11.84 13.75 -0.94
C PRO A 141 -10.97 15.02 -1.04
N LEU A 142 -9.67 14.85 -1.29
CA LEU A 142 -8.74 15.96 -1.48
C LEU A 142 -9.00 16.66 -2.81
N VAL A 143 -9.21 15.89 -3.89
CA VAL A 143 -9.58 16.42 -5.20
C VAL A 143 -10.86 17.24 -5.11
N ASP A 144 -11.87 16.74 -4.39
CA ASP A 144 -13.12 17.47 -4.18
C ASP A 144 -12.94 18.76 -3.37
N ALA A 145 -12.07 18.73 -2.36
CA ALA A 145 -11.74 19.94 -1.59
C ALA A 145 -11.04 21.00 -2.45
N VAL A 146 -10.04 20.60 -3.24
CA VAL A 146 -9.34 21.48 -4.19
C VAL A 146 -10.31 22.02 -5.23
N ARG A 147 -11.23 21.19 -5.72
CA ARG A 147 -12.27 21.59 -6.67
C ARG A 147 -13.19 22.66 -6.08
N ARG A 148 -13.71 22.44 -4.87
CA ARG A 148 -14.55 23.44 -4.18
C ARG A 148 -13.80 24.76 -3.97
N TYR A 149 -12.54 24.67 -3.56
CA TYR A 149 -11.69 25.85 -3.39
C TYR A 149 -11.48 26.62 -4.70
N ALA A 150 -11.12 25.92 -5.78
CA ALA A 150 -10.88 26.54 -7.09
C ALA A 150 -12.15 27.19 -7.67
N LEU A 151 -13.32 26.55 -7.48
CA LEU A 151 -14.60 27.05 -7.98
C LEU A 151 -15.24 28.13 -7.10
N ALA A 152 -14.75 28.35 -5.88
CA ALA A 152 -15.23 29.43 -5.01
C ALA A 152 -14.72 30.82 -5.42
N GLY A 153 -13.72 30.89 -6.31
CA GLY A 153 -13.20 32.16 -6.81
C GLY A 153 -14.14 32.85 -7.80
N GLU A 154 -14.15 34.18 -7.81
CA GLU A 154 -14.96 34.99 -8.74
C GLU A 154 -14.59 34.74 -10.21
N LYS A 155 -13.33 34.35 -10.47
CA LYS A 155 -12.80 34.08 -11.80
C LYS A 155 -11.95 32.81 -11.80
N VAL A 156 -12.41 31.80 -12.54
CA VAL A 156 -11.66 30.55 -12.77
C VAL A 156 -10.85 30.70 -14.06
N ARG A 157 -9.54 30.48 -13.98
CA ARG A 157 -8.66 30.38 -15.17
C ARG A 157 -8.42 28.90 -15.42
N SER A 158 -8.68 28.47 -16.65
CA SER A 158 -8.35 27.13 -17.12
C SER A 158 -7.36 27.27 -18.26
N ASP A 159 -6.37 26.39 -18.29
CA ASP A 159 -5.56 26.14 -19.48
C ASP A 159 -6.12 24.89 -20.17
N ASP A 160 -6.31 24.95 -21.48
CA ASP A 160 -6.81 23.81 -22.28
C ASP A 160 -5.63 23.24 -23.05
N THR A 161 -4.98 22.23 -22.48
CA THR A 161 -3.84 21.55 -23.10
C THR A 161 -4.34 20.34 -23.90
N PRO A 162 -4.25 20.35 -25.26
CA PRO A 162 -4.66 19.21 -26.07
C PRO A 162 -3.60 18.09 -26.05
N LEU A 163 -4.06 16.85 -25.97
CA LEU A 163 -3.21 15.65 -25.97
C LEU A 163 -3.76 14.58 -26.93
N PRO A 164 -2.90 13.78 -27.58
CA PRO A 164 -3.35 12.60 -28.33
C PRO A 164 -3.78 11.50 -27.35
N VAL A 165 -5.04 11.05 -27.46
CA VAL A 165 -5.60 9.94 -26.68
C VAL A 165 -6.05 8.82 -27.60
N LEU A 166 -5.90 7.57 -27.16
CA LEU A 166 -6.34 6.40 -27.92
C LEU A 166 -7.88 6.38 -28.01
N ALA A 167 -8.42 6.21 -29.21
CA ALA A 167 -9.84 5.97 -29.43
C ALA A 167 -10.07 4.49 -29.79
N PRO A 168 -10.57 3.66 -28.85
CA PRO A 168 -10.84 2.25 -29.10
C PRO A 168 -11.77 2.07 -30.30
N GLY A 169 -11.43 1.14 -31.21
CA GLY A 169 -12.22 0.82 -32.40
C GLY A 169 -11.82 1.55 -33.69
N ASN A 170 -11.08 2.66 -33.61
CA ASN A 170 -10.75 3.47 -34.79
C ASN A 170 -9.27 3.38 -35.24
N CYS A 171 -8.43 2.61 -34.54
CA CYS A 171 -6.98 2.48 -34.77
C CYS A 171 -6.24 3.82 -34.95
N ARG A 172 -6.82 4.92 -34.45
CA ARG A 172 -6.33 6.29 -34.58
C ARG A 172 -6.40 6.98 -33.22
N ALA A 173 -5.46 7.87 -32.97
CA ALA A 173 -5.53 8.78 -31.85
C ALA A 173 -6.56 9.88 -32.14
N THR A 174 -7.28 10.31 -31.11
CA THR A 174 -8.15 11.48 -31.12
C THR A 174 -7.55 12.56 -30.22
N THR A 175 -8.00 13.81 -30.36
CA THR A 175 -7.53 14.89 -29.49
C THR A 175 -8.35 14.89 -28.20
N GLY A 176 -7.71 14.51 -27.09
CA GLY A 176 -8.21 14.71 -25.73
C GLY A 176 -7.75 16.07 -25.17
N ARG A 177 -8.32 16.47 -24.04
CA ARG A 177 -8.05 17.74 -23.35
C ARG A 177 -7.92 17.46 -21.85
N LEU A 178 -6.95 18.09 -21.19
CA LEU A 178 -6.77 18.05 -19.73
C LEU A 178 -7.59 19.13 -19.03
#